data_AF-A0A7W4PN63-F1
#
_entry.id   AF-A0A7W4PN63-F1
#
_cell.length_a   1.000
_cell.length_b   1.000
_cell.length_c   1.000
_cell.angle_alpha   90.00
_cell.angle_beta   90.00
_cell.angle_gamma   90.00
#
_symmetry.space_group_name_H-M   'P 1'
#
loop_
_entity.id
_entity.type
_entity.pdbx_description
1 polymer ?
#
loop_
_entity_poly.entity_id
_entity_poly.type
_entity_poly.pdbx_seq_one_letter_code
_entity_poly.pdbx_strand_id
1 'polypeptide(L)'
;MLLKPHAPPSSFVALHPRFVPCRLLWPALAACGGAMVYSSFVDPVIPDFARLSTIGLDALALLVAVLVMPRHFIVGFLGSMLPFVIAWRVAAIHGSVPGMATSTIAFLVYLALYADCAVRDWAACRGSGSGSLMQWQVATIRIYFGFDMVGHFAEKLFAGSHSFHHMAQLFVGFGLPSGGLAVIAAGLCELSIAIGVGMGVLTRAAGLGGAIYYLIANQYGRHFGDGFTWNNAPVGGWEYPMLMIVLFASFSLAGAGKVSIDAWLLARGWMPRILRPLCVPATPEGADPDS
;
A
#
# COMPACT_ATOMS: atom_id res chain seq x y z
N MET A 1 41.57 9.13 -17.39
CA MET A 1 40.34 9.93 -17.53
C MET A 1 39.37 9.40 -16.50
N LEU A 2 39.27 10.04 -15.33
CA LEU A 2 38.35 9.60 -14.27
C LEU A 2 36.91 9.85 -14.77
N LEU A 3 36.14 8.78 -14.93
CA LEU A 3 34.70 8.85 -15.17
C LEU A 3 34.08 9.68 -14.04
N LYS A 4 33.52 10.85 -14.41
CA LYS A 4 32.62 11.58 -13.51
C LYS A 4 31.49 10.60 -13.15
N PRO A 5 31.14 10.43 -11.86
CA PRO A 5 29.95 9.68 -11.52
C PRO A 5 28.76 10.36 -12.21
N HIS A 6 28.11 9.64 -13.14
CA HIS A 6 26.93 10.11 -13.84
C HIS A 6 25.91 10.57 -12.79
N ALA A 7 25.46 11.82 -12.91
CA ALA A 7 24.37 12.30 -12.09
C ALA A 7 23.15 11.41 -12.37
N PRO A 8 22.45 10.89 -11.35
CA PRO A 8 21.23 10.14 -11.58
C PRO A 8 20.25 11.01 -12.39
N PRO A 9 19.42 10.42 -13.27
CA PRO A 9 18.44 11.18 -14.03
C PRO A 9 17.62 12.04 -13.07
N SER A 10 17.30 13.26 -13.50
CA SER A 10 16.62 14.31 -12.71
C SER A 10 15.29 13.88 -12.06
N SER A 11 14.79 12.68 -12.38
CA SER A 11 13.58 12.05 -11.87
C SER A 11 13.66 11.51 -10.43
N PHE A 12 14.81 11.61 -9.74
CA PHE A 12 15.01 11.06 -8.39
C PHE A 12 15.51 12.06 -7.35
N VAL A 13 15.17 13.35 -7.50
CA VAL A 13 15.42 14.36 -6.47
C VAL A 13 14.75 13.92 -5.15
N ALA A 14 15.42 14.15 -4.03
CA ALA A 14 14.90 13.82 -2.70
C ALA A 14 13.56 14.55 -2.43
N LEU A 15 12.47 13.82 -2.60
CA LEU A 15 11.11 14.27 -2.31
C LEU A 15 10.95 14.53 -0.82
N HIS A 16 10.48 15.73 -0.47
CA HIS A 16 10.10 16.07 0.90
C HIS A 16 9.10 17.24 0.91
N PRO A 17 8.18 17.25 1.90
CA PRO A 17 7.26 18.36 2.11
C PRO A 17 8.02 19.66 2.41
N ARG A 18 7.42 20.80 2.10
CA ARG A 18 7.97 22.15 2.32
C ARG A 18 7.26 22.86 3.45
N PHE A 19 5.93 22.84 3.46
CA PHE A 19 5.09 23.61 4.37
C PHE A 19 4.52 22.78 5.51
N VAL A 20 4.24 21.49 5.28
CA VAL A 20 3.65 20.60 6.28
C VAL A 20 4.79 19.84 6.98
N PRO A 21 5.11 20.16 8.25
CA PRO A 21 6.20 19.48 8.93
C PRO A 21 5.79 18.05 9.30
N CYS A 22 6.66 17.08 9.01
CA CYS A 22 6.45 15.67 9.35
C CYS A 22 6.14 15.44 10.85
N ARG A 23 6.58 16.35 11.72
CA ARG A 23 6.34 16.30 13.16
C ARG A 23 4.86 16.43 13.55
N LEU A 24 4.01 16.98 12.69
CA LEU A 24 2.55 17.01 12.93
C LEU A 24 1.95 15.61 12.99
N LEU A 25 2.55 14.65 12.29
CA LEU A 25 2.07 13.28 12.27
C LEU A 25 2.33 12.56 13.59
N TRP A 26 3.34 12.96 14.36
CA TRP A 26 3.72 12.30 15.62
C TRP A 26 2.62 12.32 16.69
N PRO A 27 2.07 13.47 17.09
CA PRO A 27 0.97 13.50 18.06
C PRO A 27 -0.29 12.83 17.50
N ALA A 28 -0.55 12.89 16.19
CA ALA A 28 -1.70 12.25 15.58
C ALA A 28 -1.61 10.71 15.67
N LEU A 29 -0.45 10.13 15.34
CA LEU A 29 -0.21 8.68 15.47
C LEU A 29 -0.14 8.25 16.95
N ALA A 30 0.42 9.07 17.83
CA ALA A 30 0.39 8.80 19.27
C ALA A 30 -1.05 8.77 19.83
N ALA A 31 -1.92 9.67 19.36
CA ALA A 31 -3.34 9.67 19.69
C ALA A 31 -4.05 8.40 19.16
N CYS A 32 -3.70 7.92 17.96
CA CYS A 32 -4.21 6.65 17.43
C CYS A 32 -3.81 5.49 18.36
N GLY A 33 -2.52 5.35 18.68
CA GLY A 33 -2.07 4.30 19.60
C GLY A 33 -2.74 4.37 20.98
N GLY A 34 -2.94 5.57 21.52
CA GLY A 34 -3.71 5.78 22.76
C GLY A 34 -5.17 5.34 22.64
N ALA A 35 -5.83 5.65 21.53
CA ALA A 35 -7.20 5.22 21.26
C ALA A 35 -7.29 3.69 21.10
N MET A 36 -6.30 3.04 20.48
CA MET A 36 -6.27 1.57 20.36
C MET A 36 -6.04 0.88 21.71
N VAL A 37 -5.21 1.47 22.59
CA VAL A 37 -5.06 1.00 23.97
C VAL A 37 -6.37 1.13 24.73
N TYR A 38 -7.05 2.29 24.62
CA TYR A 38 -8.36 2.49 25.23
C TYR A 38 -9.39 1.46 24.74
N SER A 39 -9.51 1.27 23.42
CA SER A 39 -10.44 0.31 22.80
C SER A 39 -10.06 -1.18 22.97
N SER A 40 -8.88 -1.45 23.54
CA SER A 40 -8.43 -2.81 23.84
C SER A 40 -8.62 -3.18 25.31
N PHE A 41 -8.47 -2.23 26.23
CA PHE A 41 -8.38 -2.50 27.66
C PHE A 41 -9.38 -1.75 28.54
N VAL A 42 -9.88 -0.59 28.10
CA VAL A 42 -10.84 0.22 28.87
C VAL A 42 -12.26 -0.01 28.36
N ASP A 43 -12.44 0.09 27.05
CA ASP A 43 -13.68 -0.25 26.34
C ASP A 43 -13.37 -1.34 25.31
N PRO A 44 -13.33 -2.63 25.70
CA PRO A 44 -12.63 -3.69 25.00
C PRO A 44 -13.39 -4.22 23.77
N VAL A 45 -13.67 -3.34 22.82
CA VAL A 45 -14.35 -3.63 21.55
C VAL A 45 -13.46 -4.40 20.57
N ILE A 46 -12.14 -4.19 20.61
CA ILE A 46 -11.18 -4.97 19.82
C ILE A 46 -10.90 -6.27 20.60
N PRO A 47 -11.07 -7.47 20.03
CA PRO A 47 -10.90 -8.74 20.74
C PRO A 47 -9.47 -9.31 20.69
N ASP A 48 -9.23 -10.34 21.52
CA ASP A 48 -8.15 -11.33 21.39
C ASP A 48 -6.74 -10.81 20.99
N PHE A 49 -6.11 -11.44 19.99
CA PHE A 49 -4.82 -11.05 19.44
C PHE A 49 -4.91 -9.75 18.64
N ALA A 50 -6.11 -9.39 18.13
CA ALA A 50 -6.32 -8.15 17.38
C ALA A 50 -5.94 -6.92 18.21
N ARG A 51 -6.15 -6.96 19.54
CA ARG A 51 -5.72 -5.91 20.48
C ARG A 51 -4.23 -5.60 20.35
N LEU A 52 -3.41 -6.63 20.51
CA LEU A 52 -1.96 -6.49 20.55
C LEU A 52 -1.39 -6.17 19.17
N SER A 53 -1.94 -6.78 18.10
CA SER A 53 -1.49 -6.47 16.75
C SER A 53 -1.80 -5.03 16.36
N THR A 54 -2.99 -4.51 16.67
CA THR A 54 -3.38 -3.14 16.32
C THR A 54 -2.53 -2.11 17.08
N ILE A 55 -2.31 -2.31 18.39
CA ILE A 55 -1.41 -1.44 19.18
C ILE A 55 0.02 -1.51 18.63
N GLY A 56 0.51 -2.71 18.29
CA GLY A 56 1.84 -2.92 17.74
C GLY A 56 2.03 -2.24 16.37
N LEU A 57 1.01 -2.28 15.52
CA LEU A 57 1.01 -1.62 14.20
C LEU A 57 1.03 -0.10 14.34
N ASP A 58 0.23 0.49 15.23
CA ASP A 58 0.28 1.94 15.48
C ASP A 58 1.61 2.37 16.10
N ALA A 59 2.18 1.57 17.01
CA ALA A 59 3.51 1.81 17.56
C ALA A 59 4.59 1.76 16.47
N LEU A 60 4.51 0.78 15.55
CA LEU A 60 5.41 0.68 14.40
C LEU A 60 5.25 1.89 13.46
N ALA A 61 4.01 2.29 13.17
CA ALA A 61 3.73 3.47 12.36
C ALA A 61 4.38 4.72 12.96
N LEU A 62 4.17 4.95 14.27
CA LEU A 62 4.77 6.07 14.99
C LEU A 62 6.29 6.01 14.98
N LEU A 63 6.89 4.83 15.26
CA LEU A 63 8.33 4.64 15.26
C LEU A 63 8.94 4.98 13.89
N VAL A 64 8.35 4.50 12.80
CA VAL A 64 8.80 4.81 11.44
C VAL A 64 8.64 6.31 11.13
N ALA A 65 7.55 6.94 11.55
CA ALA A 65 7.32 8.38 11.38
C ALA A 65 8.32 9.25 12.15
N VAL A 66 8.77 8.81 13.33
CA VAL A 66 9.74 9.55 14.15
C VAL A 66 11.17 9.30 13.67
N LEU A 67 11.54 8.05 13.40
CA LEU A 67 12.94 7.67 13.18
C LEU A 67 13.37 7.69 11.70
N VAL A 68 12.48 7.33 10.78
CA VAL A 68 12.80 7.11 9.36
C VAL A 68 12.35 8.29 8.50
N MET A 69 11.09 8.73 8.63
CA MET A 69 10.49 9.76 7.78
C MET A 69 11.29 11.08 7.72
N PRO A 70 11.88 11.61 8.81
CA PRO A 70 12.66 12.85 8.74
C PRO A 70 13.93 12.75 7.88
N ARG A 71 14.47 11.54 7.70
CA ARG A 71 15.70 11.29 6.92
C ARG A 71 15.40 10.77 5.51
N HIS A 72 14.36 9.95 5.40
CA HIS A 72 13.97 9.26 4.17
C HIS A 72 12.45 9.36 4.00
N PHE A 73 11.97 10.53 3.56
CA PHE A 73 10.54 10.85 3.53
C PHE A 73 9.69 9.77 2.84
N ILE A 74 10.02 9.35 1.61
CA ILE A 74 9.21 8.36 0.88
C ILE A 74 9.12 7.01 1.60
N VAL A 75 10.27 6.48 2.05
CA VAL A 75 10.31 5.20 2.78
C VAL A 75 9.57 5.32 4.11
N GLY A 76 9.79 6.41 4.84
CA GLY A 76 9.10 6.65 6.10
C GLY A 76 7.61 6.91 5.94
N PHE A 77 7.19 7.61 4.89
CA PHE A 77 5.78 7.88 4.57
C PHE A 77 5.05 6.57 4.28
N LEU A 78 5.52 5.79 3.30
CA LEU A 78 4.88 4.54 2.91
C LEU A 78 4.98 3.47 4.02
N GLY A 79 6.15 3.38 4.68
CA GLY A 79 6.39 2.44 5.76
C GLY A 79 5.68 2.76 7.07
N SER A 80 5.31 4.03 7.31
CA SER A 80 4.47 4.42 8.43
C SER A 80 2.97 4.30 8.09
N MET A 81 2.59 4.64 6.85
CA MET A 81 1.21 4.62 6.40
C MET A 81 0.63 3.20 6.32
N LEU A 82 1.37 2.20 5.82
CA LEU A 82 0.86 0.82 5.73
C LEU A 82 0.41 0.26 7.09
N PRO A 83 1.26 0.18 8.14
CA PRO A 83 0.82 -0.36 9.44
C PRO A 83 -0.30 0.48 10.07
N PHE A 84 -0.26 1.81 9.90
CA PHE A 84 -1.35 2.70 10.33
C PHE A 84 -2.70 2.36 9.68
N VAL A 85 -2.74 2.18 8.35
CA VAL A 85 -4.00 1.86 7.64
C VAL A 85 -4.52 0.46 8.03
N ILE A 86 -3.63 -0.50 8.32
CA ILE A 86 -4.02 -1.82 8.86
C ILE A 86 -4.69 -1.65 10.22
N ALA A 87 -4.06 -0.91 11.14
CA ALA A 87 -4.61 -0.65 12.47
C ALA A 87 -5.97 0.05 12.40
N TRP A 88 -6.09 1.08 11.54
CA TRP A 88 -7.35 1.78 11.30
C TRP A 88 -8.44 0.84 10.76
N ARG A 89 -8.11 -0.03 9.80
CA ARG A 89 -9.06 -1.01 9.26
C ARG A 89 -9.55 -1.99 10.32
N VAL A 90 -8.66 -2.50 11.17
CA VAL A 90 -9.04 -3.40 12.28
C VAL A 90 -9.96 -2.68 13.27
N ALA A 91 -9.65 -1.42 13.61
CA ALA A 91 -10.51 -0.61 14.47
C ALA A 91 -11.91 -0.41 13.87
N ALA A 92 -12.00 -0.20 12.55
CA ALA A 92 -13.28 -0.06 11.85
C ALA A 92 -14.09 -1.36 11.82
N ILE A 93 -13.46 -2.53 11.60
CA ILE A 93 -14.12 -3.85 11.65
C ILE A 93 -14.79 -4.08 13.01
N HIS A 94 -14.12 -3.66 14.09
CA HIS A 94 -14.60 -3.83 15.47
C HIS A 94 -15.42 -2.65 16.00
N GLY A 95 -15.71 -1.64 15.18
CA GLY A 95 -16.54 -0.50 15.58
C GLY A 95 -15.90 0.41 16.64
N SER A 96 -14.58 0.46 16.74
CA SER A 96 -13.88 1.39 17.66
C SER A 96 -14.03 2.83 17.18
N VAL A 97 -15.02 3.54 17.72
CA VAL A 97 -15.26 4.97 17.42
C VAL A 97 -14.05 5.84 17.76
N PRO A 98 -13.40 5.73 18.94
CA PRO A 98 -12.20 6.50 19.24
C PRO A 98 -11.07 6.24 18.25
N GLY A 99 -10.81 4.97 17.93
CA GLY A 99 -9.76 4.57 16.99
C GLY A 99 -10.01 5.10 15.58
N MET A 100 -11.25 5.03 15.09
CA MET A 100 -11.63 5.59 13.79
C MET A 100 -11.51 7.11 13.74
N ALA A 101 -11.94 7.81 14.80
CA ALA A 101 -11.88 9.28 14.85
C ALA A 101 -10.44 9.79 14.84
N THR A 102 -9.56 9.25 15.70
CA THR A 102 -8.15 9.64 15.73
C THR A 102 -7.43 9.28 14.44
N SER A 103 -7.75 8.12 13.85
CA SER A 103 -7.15 7.69 12.58
C SER A 103 -7.57 8.58 11.42
N THR A 104 -8.83 9.04 11.39
CA THR A 104 -9.27 10.01 10.38
C THR A 104 -8.43 11.29 10.44
N ILE A 105 -8.16 11.81 11.64
CA ILE A 105 -7.30 12.99 11.82
C ILE A 105 -5.87 12.70 11.35
N ALA A 106 -5.28 11.57 11.72
CA ALA A 106 -3.94 11.18 11.26
C ALA A 106 -3.87 11.05 9.73
N PHE A 107 -4.91 10.50 9.10
CA PHE A 107 -4.99 10.38 7.65
C PHE A 107 -5.06 11.72 6.94
N LEU A 108 -5.77 12.71 7.49
CA LEU A 108 -5.75 14.07 6.96
C LEU A 108 -4.34 14.68 6.99
N VAL A 109 -3.53 14.37 8.02
CA VAL A 109 -2.12 14.77 8.07
C VAL A 109 -1.29 14.06 6.99
N TYR A 110 -1.51 12.76 6.76
CA TYR A 110 -0.88 12.04 5.64
C TYR A 110 -1.22 12.66 4.28
N LEU A 111 -2.49 12.99 4.05
CA LEU A 111 -2.94 13.65 2.82
C LEU A 111 -2.29 15.03 2.64
N ALA A 112 -2.19 15.81 3.72
CA ALA A 112 -1.52 17.12 3.68
C ALA A 112 -0.02 16.99 3.35
N LEU A 113 0.68 16.02 3.95
CA LEU A 113 2.08 15.72 3.64
C LEU A 113 2.28 15.28 2.18
N TYR A 114 1.39 14.42 1.68
CA TYR A 114 1.42 13.95 0.29
C TYR A 114 1.18 15.10 -0.69
N ALA A 115 0.15 15.92 -0.46
CA ALA A 115 -0.20 17.06 -1.29
C ALA A 115 0.91 18.12 -1.33
N ASP A 116 1.47 18.48 -0.17
CA ASP A 116 2.57 19.45 -0.09
C ASP A 116 3.82 18.95 -0.84
N CYS A 117 4.15 17.67 -0.69
CA CYS A 117 5.24 17.06 -1.45
C CYS A 117 4.97 17.10 -2.97
N ALA A 118 3.73 16.81 -3.39
CA ALA A 118 3.33 16.84 -4.80
C ALA A 118 3.37 18.26 -5.41
N VAL A 119 2.82 19.24 -4.70
CA VAL A 119 2.82 20.65 -5.13
C VAL A 119 4.23 21.19 -5.25
N ARG A 120 5.10 20.86 -4.29
CA ARG A 120 6.50 21.28 -4.34
C ARG A 120 7.24 20.70 -5.54
N ASP A 121 7.14 19.38 -5.72
CA ASP A 121 7.80 18.70 -6.82
C ASP A 121 7.29 19.19 -8.18
N TRP A 122 5.97 19.40 -8.30
CA TRP A 122 5.40 20.07 -9.46
C TRP A 122 6.02 21.44 -9.72
N ALA A 123 6.08 22.29 -8.68
CA ALA A 123 6.60 23.65 -8.82
C ALA A 123 8.06 23.66 -9.29
N ALA A 124 8.87 22.69 -8.83
CA ALA A 124 10.25 22.51 -9.28
C ALA A 124 10.33 22.02 -10.74
N CYS A 125 9.36 21.21 -11.19
CA CYS A 125 9.30 20.63 -12.53
C CYS A 125 8.46 21.44 -13.54
N ARG A 126 8.02 22.67 -13.21
CA ARG A 126 7.12 23.48 -14.07
C ARG A 126 7.66 23.73 -15.49
N GLY A 127 8.96 23.53 -15.74
CA GLY A 127 9.58 23.61 -17.07
C GLY A 127 9.92 22.27 -17.74
N SER A 128 9.75 21.11 -17.08
CA SER A 128 10.27 19.81 -17.55
C SER A 128 9.22 18.90 -18.22
N GLY A 129 8.14 19.45 -18.76
CA GLY A 129 7.10 18.71 -19.50
C GLY A 129 6.12 17.89 -18.66
N SER A 130 5.20 17.19 -19.32
CA SER A 130 4.07 16.41 -18.73
C SER A 130 4.47 15.21 -17.88
N GLY A 131 5.76 14.85 -17.84
CA GLY A 131 6.26 13.65 -17.16
C GLY A 131 6.05 13.65 -15.64
N SER A 132 6.24 14.78 -14.96
CA SER A 132 6.10 14.83 -13.49
C SER A 132 4.67 14.58 -13.02
N LEU A 133 3.72 15.12 -13.79
CA LEU A 133 2.28 14.94 -13.62
C LEU A 133 1.86 13.48 -13.68
N MET A 134 2.25 12.81 -14.77
CA MET A 134 1.94 11.40 -14.99
C MET A 134 2.55 10.51 -13.90
N GLN A 135 3.75 10.86 -13.41
CA GLN A 135 4.39 10.13 -12.29
C GLN A 135 3.60 10.24 -10.98
N TRP A 136 3.00 11.40 -10.68
CA TRP A 136 2.13 11.58 -9.51
C TRP A 136 0.77 10.90 -9.69
N GLN A 137 0.23 10.86 -10.91
CA GLN A 137 -0.97 10.09 -11.21
C GLN A 137 -0.74 8.60 -10.97
N VAL A 138 0.33 8.03 -11.54
CA VAL A 138 0.70 6.63 -11.33
C VAL A 138 0.90 6.35 -9.83
N ALA A 139 1.63 7.20 -9.11
CA ALA A 139 1.81 7.05 -7.67
C ALA A 139 0.49 7.03 -6.89
N THR A 140 -0.43 7.95 -7.19
CA THR A 140 -1.72 8.04 -6.52
C THR A 140 -2.56 6.79 -6.74
N ILE A 141 -2.69 6.37 -8.01
CA ILE A 141 -3.46 5.18 -8.38
C ILE A 141 -2.81 3.93 -7.73
N ARG A 142 -1.49 3.82 -7.79
CA ARG A 142 -0.74 2.69 -7.23
C ARG A 142 -0.89 2.57 -5.71
N ILE A 143 -0.73 3.68 -4.98
CA ILE A 143 -0.89 3.71 -3.52
C ILE A 143 -2.34 3.36 -3.17
N TYR A 144 -3.33 3.95 -3.85
CA TYR A 144 -4.74 3.68 -3.61
C TYR A 144 -5.07 2.20 -3.82
N PHE A 145 -4.86 1.66 -5.03
CA PHE A 145 -5.22 0.27 -5.35
C PHE A 145 -4.36 -0.76 -4.62
N GLY A 146 -3.11 -0.43 -4.31
CA GLY A 146 -2.28 -1.27 -3.45
C GLY A 146 -2.81 -1.34 -2.02
N PHE A 147 -3.20 -0.20 -1.43
CA PHE A 147 -3.70 -0.15 -0.06
C PHE A 147 -5.19 -0.49 0.07
N ASP A 148 -5.93 -0.53 -1.02
CA ASP A 148 -7.28 -1.11 -1.09
C ASP A 148 -7.27 -2.56 -0.58
N MET A 149 -6.17 -3.29 -0.82
CA MET A 149 -5.95 -4.63 -0.30
C MET A 149 -5.94 -4.73 1.24
N VAL A 150 -5.68 -3.62 1.95
CA VAL A 150 -5.72 -3.60 3.43
C VAL A 150 -7.09 -4.00 3.94
N GLY A 151 -8.17 -3.60 3.25
CA GLY A 151 -9.52 -4.00 3.59
C GLY A 151 -9.69 -5.52 3.63
N HIS A 152 -9.04 -6.22 2.69
CA HIS A 152 -9.17 -7.65 2.46
C HIS A 152 -8.27 -8.48 3.38
N PHE A 153 -6.99 -8.12 3.53
CA PHE A 153 -6.08 -8.94 4.33
C PHE A 153 -6.17 -8.65 5.83
N ALA A 154 -6.59 -7.43 6.23
CA ALA A 154 -6.74 -7.09 7.64
C ALA A 154 -7.75 -8.02 8.32
N GLU A 155 -8.86 -8.30 7.64
CA GLU A 155 -9.87 -9.25 8.11
C GLU A 155 -9.29 -10.66 8.29
N LYS A 156 -8.48 -11.10 7.32
CA LYS A 156 -7.89 -12.44 7.32
C LYS A 156 -6.78 -12.63 8.34
N LEU A 157 -5.95 -11.61 8.58
CA LEU A 157 -4.69 -11.76 9.32
C LEU A 157 -4.67 -11.01 10.67
N PHE A 158 -5.47 -9.96 10.85
CA PHE A 158 -5.32 -9.03 11.97
C PHE A 158 -6.61 -8.76 12.75
N ALA A 159 -7.78 -9.13 12.23
CA ALA A 159 -9.08 -8.81 12.85
C ALA A 159 -9.52 -9.77 13.96
N GLY A 160 -8.67 -10.72 14.38
CA GLY A 160 -8.95 -11.61 15.50
C GLY A 160 -9.48 -12.99 15.10
N SER A 161 -9.62 -13.87 16.08
CA SER A 161 -9.93 -15.29 15.88
C SER A 161 -11.32 -15.51 15.29
N HIS A 162 -12.31 -14.73 15.73
CA HIS A 162 -13.67 -14.83 15.20
C HIS A 162 -13.72 -14.53 13.70
N SER A 163 -13.11 -13.42 13.29
CA SER A 163 -13.03 -13.01 11.87
C SER A 163 -12.25 -14.04 11.04
N PHE A 164 -11.12 -14.54 11.55
CA PHE A 164 -10.35 -15.60 10.92
C PHE A 164 -11.19 -16.87 10.67
N HIS A 165 -11.91 -17.36 11.68
CA HIS A 165 -12.73 -18.56 11.55
C HIS A 165 -13.91 -18.36 10.60
N HIS A 166 -14.52 -17.17 10.59
CA HIS A 166 -15.56 -16.82 9.64
C HIS A 166 -15.03 -16.91 8.20
N MET A 167 -13.88 -16.29 7.92
CA MET A 167 -13.24 -16.37 6.60
C MET A 167 -12.87 -17.80 6.23
N ALA A 168 -12.41 -18.62 7.19
CA ALA A 168 -12.06 -20.01 6.93
C ALA A 168 -13.28 -20.83 6.48
N GLN A 169 -14.45 -20.57 7.07
CA GLN A 169 -15.71 -21.20 6.66
C GLN A 169 -16.14 -20.76 5.26
N LEU A 170 -15.99 -19.48 4.92
CA LEU A 170 -16.29 -18.98 3.57
C LEU A 170 -15.41 -19.65 2.51
N PHE A 171 -14.11 -19.81 2.80
CA PHE A 171 -13.17 -20.47 1.89
C PHE A 171 -13.51 -21.96 1.68
N VAL A 172 -13.98 -22.65 2.72
CA VAL A 172 -14.54 -24.01 2.56
C VAL A 172 -15.78 -23.99 1.65
N GLY A 173 -16.64 -22.98 1.81
CA GLY A 173 -17.79 -22.75 0.92
C GLY A 173 -17.42 -22.54 -0.55
N PHE A 174 -16.24 -21.99 -0.83
CA PHE A 174 -15.67 -21.86 -2.19
C PHE A 174 -15.04 -23.16 -2.71
N GLY A 175 -15.08 -24.26 -1.95
CA GLY A 175 -14.54 -25.55 -2.35
C GLY A 175 -13.06 -25.76 -1.99
N LEU A 176 -12.47 -24.92 -1.12
CA LEU A 176 -11.09 -25.07 -0.67
C LEU A 176 -11.02 -25.97 0.58
N PRO A 177 -10.33 -27.11 0.55
CA PRO A 177 -10.42 -28.14 1.59
C PRO A 177 -9.79 -27.74 2.94
N SER A 178 -8.84 -26.81 2.94
CA SER A 178 -8.22 -26.27 4.15
C SER A 178 -8.50 -24.78 4.27
N GLY A 179 -9.68 -24.43 4.80
CA GLY A 179 -10.13 -23.05 4.93
C GLY A 179 -9.10 -22.16 5.66
N GLY A 180 -8.53 -22.64 6.77
CA GLY A 180 -7.53 -21.88 7.53
C GLY A 180 -6.24 -21.60 6.74
N LEU A 181 -5.65 -22.61 6.08
CA LEU A 181 -4.46 -22.39 5.26
C LEU A 181 -4.76 -21.49 4.06
N ALA A 182 -5.93 -21.65 3.46
CA ALA A 182 -6.33 -20.84 2.33
C ALA A 182 -6.56 -19.36 2.72
N VAL A 183 -7.12 -19.09 3.91
CA VAL A 183 -7.23 -17.74 4.47
C VAL A 183 -5.86 -17.11 4.69
N ILE A 184 -4.92 -17.86 5.27
CA ILE A 184 -3.54 -17.37 5.48
C ILE A 184 -2.87 -17.09 4.13
N ALA A 185 -2.95 -18.02 3.19
CA ALA A 185 -2.36 -17.85 1.86
C ALA A 185 -2.93 -16.63 1.12
N ALA A 186 -4.26 -16.48 1.11
CA ALA A 186 -4.93 -15.33 0.52
C ALA A 186 -4.51 -14.02 1.21
N GLY A 187 -4.53 -13.98 2.54
CA GLY A 187 -4.11 -12.81 3.31
C GLY A 187 -2.65 -12.42 3.05
N LEU A 188 -1.74 -13.40 2.93
CA LEU A 188 -0.33 -13.12 2.61
C LEU A 188 -0.14 -12.64 1.17
N CYS A 189 -0.89 -13.16 0.20
CA CYS A 189 -0.90 -12.65 -1.17
C CYS A 189 -1.36 -11.19 -1.21
N GLU A 190 -2.47 -10.88 -0.55
CA GLU A 190 -3.04 -9.53 -0.48
C GLU A 190 -2.12 -8.54 0.25
N LEU A 191 -1.49 -8.96 1.35
CA LEU A 191 -0.46 -8.18 2.04
C LEU A 191 0.76 -7.94 1.13
N SER A 192 1.18 -8.95 0.37
CA SER A 192 2.29 -8.82 -0.59
C SER A 192 1.96 -7.84 -1.72
N ILE A 193 0.70 -7.79 -2.17
CA ILE A 193 0.24 -6.78 -3.14
C ILE A 193 0.26 -5.38 -2.50
N ALA A 194 -0.19 -5.22 -1.26
CA ALA A 194 -0.14 -3.93 -0.58
C ALA A 194 1.28 -3.40 -0.40
N ILE A 195 2.24 -4.28 -0.08
CA ILE A 195 3.66 -3.92 -0.01
C ILE A 195 4.20 -3.66 -1.41
N GLY A 196 4.04 -4.59 -2.34
CA GLY A 196 4.71 -4.55 -3.63
C GLY A 196 4.15 -3.51 -4.60
N VAL A 197 2.83 -3.40 -4.68
CA VAL A 197 2.14 -2.35 -5.44
C VAL A 197 2.03 -1.09 -4.57
N GLY A 198 1.40 -1.14 -3.40
CA GLY A 198 1.13 0.07 -2.61
C GLY A 198 2.39 0.85 -2.20
N MET A 199 3.37 0.18 -1.58
CA MET A 199 4.64 0.83 -1.20
C MET A 199 5.64 0.94 -2.38
N GLY A 200 5.37 0.24 -3.47
CA GLY A 200 6.20 0.26 -4.65
C GLY A 200 7.51 -0.52 -4.46
N VAL A 201 7.41 -1.81 -4.14
CA VAL A 201 8.54 -2.74 -3.95
C VAL A 201 8.43 -3.87 -4.96
N LEU A 202 9.40 -4.00 -5.87
CA LEU A 202 9.34 -4.95 -6.99
C LEU A 202 8.00 -4.84 -7.74
N THR A 203 7.54 -3.61 -8.00
CA THR A 203 6.15 -3.33 -8.39
C THR A 203 5.72 -4.08 -9.64
N ARG A 204 6.62 -4.35 -10.59
CA ARG A 204 6.24 -5.08 -11.80
C ARG A 204 5.88 -6.52 -11.49
N ALA A 205 6.67 -7.17 -10.64
CA ALA A 205 6.39 -8.53 -10.16
C ALA A 205 5.11 -8.56 -9.31
N ALA A 206 4.95 -7.59 -8.40
CA ALA A 206 3.76 -7.49 -7.57
C ALA A 206 2.49 -7.21 -8.38
N GLY A 207 2.58 -6.39 -9.43
CA GLY A 207 1.47 -6.15 -10.36
C GLY A 207 1.06 -7.40 -11.13
N LEU A 208 2.02 -8.17 -11.65
CA LEU A 208 1.71 -9.46 -12.29
C LEU A 208 1.10 -10.45 -11.28
N GLY A 209 1.69 -10.56 -10.09
CA GLY A 209 1.17 -11.40 -9.01
C GLY A 209 -0.24 -11.00 -8.58
N GLY A 210 -0.51 -9.71 -8.47
CA GLY A 210 -1.84 -9.17 -8.15
C GLY A 210 -2.88 -9.48 -9.23
N ALA A 211 -2.53 -9.35 -10.50
CA ALA A 211 -3.42 -9.69 -11.61
C ALA A 211 -3.75 -11.19 -11.62
N ILE A 212 -2.76 -12.06 -11.43
CA ILE A 212 -2.96 -13.51 -11.34
C ILE A 212 -3.80 -13.86 -10.09
N TYR A 213 -3.51 -13.23 -8.95
CA TYR A 213 -4.26 -13.43 -7.72
C TYR A 213 -5.74 -13.08 -7.91
N TYR A 214 -6.07 -11.93 -8.49
CA TYR A 214 -7.45 -11.55 -8.75
C TYR A 214 -8.13 -12.46 -9.77
N LEU A 215 -7.42 -12.94 -10.79
CA LEU A 215 -7.96 -13.92 -11.74
C LEU A 215 -8.38 -15.22 -11.03
N ILE A 216 -7.51 -15.72 -10.13
CA ILE A 216 -7.78 -16.92 -9.32
C ILE A 216 -8.92 -16.65 -8.34
N ALA A 217 -8.88 -15.53 -7.61
CA ALA A 217 -9.92 -15.15 -6.66
C ALA A 217 -11.28 -14.99 -7.34
N ASN A 218 -11.32 -14.43 -8.55
CA ASN A 218 -12.55 -14.28 -9.33
C ASN A 218 -13.15 -15.64 -9.74
N GLN A 219 -12.30 -16.63 -10.04
CA GLN A 219 -12.73 -17.98 -10.37
C GLN A 219 -13.30 -18.71 -9.15
N TYR A 220 -12.61 -18.70 -8.01
CA TYR A 220 -13.06 -19.39 -6.80
C TYR A 220 -14.21 -18.66 -6.09
N GLY A 221 -14.26 -17.34 -6.17
CA GLY A 221 -15.33 -16.50 -5.64
C GLY A 221 -16.63 -16.56 -6.44
N ARG A 222 -16.69 -17.35 -7.53
CA ARG A 222 -17.86 -17.56 -8.40
C ARG A 222 -18.39 -16.31 -9.12
N HIS A 223 -17.69 -15.19 -9.04
CA HIS A 223 -18.06 -13.93 -9.71
C HIS A 223 -18.27 -14.05 -11.23
N PHE A 224 -17.56 -14.96 -11.92
CA PHE A 224 -17.84 -15.24 -13.34
C PHE A 224 -19.24 -15.85 -13.57
N GLY A 225 -19.74 -16.62 -12.60
CA GLY A 225 -21.09 -17.21 -12.64
C GLY A 225 -22.19 -16.24 -12.23
N ASP A 226 -21.86 -15.16 -11.50
CA ASP A 226 -22.83 -14.20 -10.94
C ASP A 226 -23.13 -13.00 -11.87
N GLY A 227 -22.65 -13.06 -13.11
CA GLY A 227 -22.86 -12.06 -14.15
C GLY A 227 -21.84 -10.92 -14.12
N PHE A 228 -22.04 -9.90 -14.98
CA PHE A 228 -21.07 -8.82 -15.14
C PHE A 228 -21.11 -7.82 -13.98
N THR A 229 -22.29 -7.28 -13.67
CA THR A 229 -22.45 -6.12 -12.78
C THR A 229 -22.02 -6.39 -11.34
N TRP A 230 -21.12 -5.55 -10.82
CA TRP A 230 -20.55 -5.69 -9.47
C TRP A 230 -21.57 -5.67 -8.32
N ASN A 231 -22.72 -5.02 -8.50
CA ASN A 231 -23.77 -4.88 -7.49
C ASN A 231 -24.90 -5.92 -7.63
N ASN A 232 -24.65 -7.02 -8.36
CA ASN A 232 -25.62 -8.11 -8.45
C ASN A 232 -25.73 -8.83 -7.10
N ALA A 233 -26.93 -8.88 -6.53
CA ALA A 233 -27.19 -9.74 -5.38
C ALA A 233 -27.11 -11.23 -5.81
N PRO A 234 -26.57 -12.14 -4.98
CA PRO A 234 -26.15 -11.94 -3.60
C PRO A 234 -24.64 -11.65 -3.38
N VAL A 235 -23.75 -11.86 -4.37
CA VAL A 235 -22.27 -11.86 -4.17
C VAL A 235 -21.53 -10.82 -5.03
N GLY A 236 -22.17 -10.24 -6.04
CA GLY A 236 -21.59 -9.30 -7.00
C GLY A 236 -20.93 -9.98 -8.21
N GLY A 237 -21.04 -9.36 -9.37
CA GLY A 237 -20.46 -9.84 -10.63
C GLY A 237 -18.97 -9.53 -10.82
N TRP A 238 -18.42 -9.95 -11.95
CA TRP A 238 -16.97 -9.91 -12.24
C TRP A 238 -16.40 -8.57 -12.73
N GLU A 239 -17.22 -7.53 -12.91
CA GLU A 239 -16.80 -6.19 -13.37
C GLU A 239 -15.68 -5.58 -12.52
N TYR A 240 -15.86 -5.55 -11.19
CA TYR A 240 -14.86 -4.97 -10.28
C TYR A 240 -13.57 -5.81 -10.21
N PRO A 241 -13.61 -7.14 -10.07
CA PRO A 241 -12.42 -7.97 -10.21
C PRO A 241 -11.67 -7.77 -11.53
N MET A 242 -12.37 -7.60 -12.65
CA MET A 242 -11.73 -7.32 -13.95
C MET A 242 -11.01 -5.98 -13.95
N LEU A 243 -11.62 -4.93 -13.38
CA LEU A 243 -10.96 -3.64 -13.20
C LEU A 243 -9.65 -3.79 -12.42
N MET A 244 -9.68 -4.55 -11.32
CA MET A 244 -8.49 -4.82 -10.50
C MET A 244 -7.42 -5.58 -11.28
N ILE A 245 -7.79 -6.60 -12.07
CA ILE A 245 -6.87 -7.35 -12.93
C ILE A 245 -6.16 -6.40 -13.91
N VAL A 246 -6.92 -5.56 -14.61
CA VAL A 246 -6.36 -4.61 -15.60
C VAL A 246 -5.42 -3.61 -14.93
N LEU A 247 -5.78 -3.08 -13.76
CA LEU A 247 -4.94 -2.14 -13.03
C LEU A 247 -3.64 -2.78 -12.54
N PHE A 248 -3.70 -3.96 -11.93
CA PHE A 248 -2.48 -4.65 -11.49
C PHE A 248 -1.61 -5.07 -12.67
N ALA A 249 -2.21 -5.55 -13.78
CA ALA A 249 -1.49 -5.82 -15.01
C ALA A 249 -0.82 -4.55 -15.55
N SER A 250 -1.46 -3.38 -15.47
CA SER A 250 -0.86 -2.12 -15.91
C SER A 250 0.40 -1.75 -15.11
N PHE A 251 0.45 -2.04 -13.81
CA PHE A 251 1.64 -1.83 -12.98
C PHE A 251 2.77 -2.80 -13.33
N SER A 252 2.46 -4.00 -13.84
CA SER A 252 3.46 -4.91 -14.39
C SER A 252 4.20 -4.31 -15.60
N LEU A 253 3.53 -3.43 -16.35
CA LEU A 253 4.08 -2.75 -17.52
C LEU A 253 4.77 -1.43 -17.17
N ALA A 254 4.12 -0.59 -16.34
CA ALA A 254 4.57 0.75 -16.02
C ALA A 254 5.64 0.78 -14.90
N GLY A 255 5.59 -0.14 -13.94
CA GLY A 255 6.44 -0.13 -12.74
C GLY A 255 5.97 0.86 -11.67
N ALA A 256 6.86 1.16 -10.72
CA ALA A 256 6.50 1.83 -9.47
C ALA A 256 6.33 3.35 -9.56
N GLY A 257 6.98 4.00 -10.53
CA GLY A 257 7.08 5.47 -10.60
C GLY A 257 7.90 6.08 -9.45
N LYS A 258 8.01 7.41 -9.40
CA LYS A 258 8.95 8.13 -8.52
C LYS A 258 8.65 8.06 -7.02
N VAL A 259 7.39 7.91 -6.62
CA VAL A 259 6.97 7.87 -5.20
C VAL A 259 6.94 6.39 -4.76
N SER A 260 8.09 5.72 -4.77
CA SER A 260 8.21 4.29 -4.47
C SER A 260 9.48 3.96 -3.70
N ILE A 261 9.48 2.81 -3.03
CA ILE A 261 10.70 2.24 -2.44
C ILE A 261 11.67 1.78 -3.55
N ASP A 262 11.16 1.25 -4.66
CA ASP A 262 11.95 0.90 -5.84
C ASP A 262 12.76 2.10 -6.35
N ALA A 263 12.10 3.25 -6.55
CA ALA A 263 12.75 4.49 -6.97
C ALA A 263 13.81 4.96 -5.96
N TRP A 264 13.49 4.88 -4.66
CA TRP A 264 14.43 5.25 -3.61
C TRP A 264 15.68 4.36 -3.57
N LEU A 265 15.51 3.04 -3.74
CA LEU A 265 16.61 2.07 -3.81
C LEU A 265 17.47 2.27 -5.06
N LEU A 266 16.83 2.50 -6.21
CA LEU A 266 17.51 2.77 -7.49
C LEU A 266 18.34 4.04 -7.43
N ALA A 267 17.77 5.13 -6.90
CA ALA A 267 18.45 6.43 -6.75
C ALA A 267 19.72 6.36 -5.90
N ARG A 268 19.79 5.41 -4.96
CA ARG A 268 20.94 5.17 -4.08
C ARG A 268 21.92 4.12 -4.62
N GLY A 269 21.61 3.48 -5.74
CA GLY A 269 22.38 2.35 -6.25
C GLY A 269 22.30 1.09 -5.38
N TRP A 270 21.32 1.01 -4.46
CA TRP A 270 21.16 -0.11 -3.52
C TRP A 270 20.34 -1.26 -4.10
N MET A 271 19.64 -1.04 -5.23
CA MET A 271 18.88 -2.09 -5.90
C MET A 271 19.81 -3.12 -6.58
N PRO A 272 19.75 -4.41 -6.18
CA PRO A 272 20.52 -5.49 -6.82
C PRO A 272 20.23 -5.57 -8.32
N ARG A 273 21.26 -5.78 -9.14
CA ARG A 273 21.13 -5.79 -10.61
C ARG A 273 20.09 -6.80 -11.12
N ILE A 274 20.01 -7.96 -10.48
CA ILE A 274 19.07 -9.03 -10.84
C ILE A 274 17.59 -8.64 -10.62
N LEU A 275 17.31 -7.69 -9.71
CA LEU A 275 15.95 -7.26 -9.37
C LEU A 275 15.50 -6.03 -10.15
N ARG A 276 16.43 -5.30 -10.81
CA ARG A 276 16.11 -4.09 -11.57
C ARG A 276 15.02 -4.28 -12.65
N PRO A 277 15.00 -5.39 -13.42
CA PRO A 277 13.94 -5.63 -14.41
C PRO A 277 12.53 -5.75 -13.80
N LEU A 278 12.43 -6.01 -12.49
CA LEU A 278 11.17 -6.10 -11.75
C LEU A 278 10.70 -4.74 -11.20
N CYS A 279 11.51 -3.70 -11.33
CA CYS A 279 11.26 -2.37 -10.76
C CYS A 279 10.97 -1.32 -11.84
N VAL A 280 11.72 -1.37 -12.95
CA VAL A 280 11.65 -0.40 -14.05
C VAL A 280 11.35 -1.10 -15.39
N PRO A 281 10.65 -0.44 -16.32
CA PRO A 281 10.55 -0.92 -17.70
C PRO A 281 11.94 -1.11 -18.32
N ALA A 282 12.08 -2.11 -19.19
CA ALA A 282 13.26 -2.20 -20.04
C ALA A 282 13.31 -0.92 -20.89
N THR A 283 14.39 -0.16 -20.79
CA THR A 283 14.67 0.89 -21.77
C THR A 283 14.83 0.21 -23.13
N PRO A 284 14.17 0.72 -24.19
CA PRO A 284 14.40 0.17 -25.53
C PRO A 284 15.89 0.20 -25.84
N GLU A 285 16.43 -0.93 -26.27
CA GLU A 285 17.83 -1.05 -26.72
C GLU A 285 18.09 0.03 -27.77
N GLY A 286 18.99 0.97 -27.47
CA GLY A 286 19.34 2.08 -28.36
C GLY A 286 18.99 3.48 -27.83
N ALA A 287 18.20 3.59 -26.76
CA ALA A 287 18.14 4.83 -25.98
C ALA A 287 19.27 4.83 -24.97
N ASP A 288 20.50 5.03 -25.45
CA ASP A 288 21.57 5.45 -24.56
C ASP A 288 21.16 6.83 -24.03
N PRO A 289 20.96 7.02 -22.71
CA PRO A 289 20.77 8.36 -22.16
C PRO A 289 22.01 9.25 -22.39
N ASP A 290 23.10 8.68 -22.89
CA ASP A 290 24.38 9.30 -23.19
C ASP A 290 24.65 9.50 -24.71
N SER A 291 23.65 9.36 -25.61
CA SER A 291 23.74 9.77 -27.03
C SER A 291 23.11 11.13 -27.31
#